data_AF-A0A650CLS6-F1
#
_entry.id   AF-A0A650CLS6-F1
#
_cell.length_a   1.000
_cell.length_b   1.000
_cell.length_c   1.000
_cell.angle_alpha   90.00
_cell.angle_beta   90.00
_cell.angle_gamma   90.00
#
_symmetry.space_group_name_H-M   'P 1'
#
loop_
_entity.id
_entity.type
_entity.pdbx_description
1 polymer ?
#
loop_
_entity_poly.entity_id
_entity_poly.type
_entity_poly.pdbx_seq_one_letter_code
_entity_poly.pdbx_strand_id
1 'polypeptide(L)'
;MYKVWEIIKKYPLILYLMDFSYGGNKTFKSTKAYDLLKEMENYIYPTREDDYVRCYYYLFLPVNVKGKIKFVPTSFCYLKEFDEYEFFVHTKGGIRIGKGDEKLPQCYNSLLIRVYIFMKMQYEDPIFITTKDIYKHYLVGEVKLKYVIKPKMSKDDAKQLLIQYKENLKNKLQSDDITLRDYLEVVKIVYEANKLEMDNDLKELYKRYADGRDCGMMDLPLDDKEAFKKWLHGEAHCGGHPFEIIRGGFITYGVYLYPPRNGRYTIIANDFIDEYINAVKEFLKRKIPFRAPDLINVLKYLTGELVVKVNDYSDFPRHLFIFYSEVENKKKIKWEEVEEVNYRRKRHN
;
A
#
# COMPACT_ATOMS: atom_id res chain seq x y z
N MET A 1 19.21 -29.28 -10.96
CA MET A 1 17.83 -29.11 -11.50
C MET A 1 16.96 -30.36 -11.49
N TYR A 2 17.45 -31.55 -11.87
CA TYR A 2 16.65 -32.80 -11.82
C TYR A 2 16.03 -33.07 -10.43
N LYS A 3 16.83 -32.96 -9.35
CA LYS A 3 16.35 -33.09 -7.96
C LYS A 3 15.22 -32.11 -7.61
N VAL A 4 15.22 -30.89 -8.19
CA VAL A 4 14.17 -29.88 -7.96
C VAL A 4 12.85 -30.28 -8.64
N TRP A 5 12.92 -30.91 -9.82
CA TRP A 5 11.73 -31.47 -10.47
C TRP A 5 11.08 -32.57 -9.65
N GLU A 6 11.87 -33.44 -9.02
CA GLU A 6 11.36 -34.50 -8.14
C GLU A 6 10.64 -33.92 -6.91
N ILE A 7 11.13 -32.83 -6.32
CA ILE A 7 10.42 -32.08 -5.26
C ILE A 7 9.04 -31.62 -5.76
N ILE A 8 9.00 -30.98 -6.93
CA ILE A 8 7.75 -30.43 -7.49
C ILE A 8 6.73 -31.55 -7.76
N LYS A 9 7.16 -32.69 -8.31
CA LYS A 9 6.28 -33.83 -8.60
C LYS A 9 5.77 -34.50 -7.32
N LYS A 10 6.65 -34.72 -6.34
CA LYS A 10 6.33 -35.46 -5.10
C LYS A 10 5.33 -34.72 -4.21
N TYR A 11 5.38 -33.39 -4.21
CA TYR A 11 4.55 -32.55 -3.33
C TYR A 11 3.68 -31.60 -4.15
N PRO A 12 2.60 -32.03 -4.83
CA PRO A 12 1.82 -31.16 -5.72
C PRO A 12 1.27 -29.91 -5.00
N LEU A 13 1.33 -28.76 -5.68
CA LEU A 13 0.96 -27.46 -5.13
C LEU A 13 0.31 -26.59 -6.21
N ILE A 14 -0.82 -25.98 -5.88
CA ILE A 14 -1.52 -25.01 -6.73
C ILE A 14 -1.67 -23.70 -5.95
N LEU A 15 -0.73 -22.78 -6.15
CA LEU A 15 -0.62 -21.55 -5.34
C LEU A 15 -1.86 -20.65 -5.39
N TYR A 16 -2.54 -20.55 -6.53
CA TYR A 16 -3.71 -19.66 -6.66
C TYR A 16 -4.97 -20.18 -5.95
N LEU A 17 -4.99 -21.44 -5.51
CA LEU A 17 -6.07 -22.02 -4.70
C LEU A 17 -5.83 -21.86 -3.20
N MET A 18 -4.70 -21.25 -2.81
CA MET A 18 -4.36 -21.00 -1.42
C MET A 18 -4.87 -19.63 -1.03
N ASP A 19 -5.58 -19.58 0.09
CA ASP A 19 -5.99 -18.33 0.71
C ASP A 19 -4.83 -17.80 1.54
N PHE A 20 -4.26 -16.69 1.06
CA PHE A 20 -3.31 -15.84 1.76
C PHE A 20 -3.99 -14.49 1.89
N SER A 21 -4.90 -14.33 2.86
CA SER A 21 -5.59 -13.06 3.05
C SER A 21 -4.75 -12.14 3.95
N TYR A 22 -4.38 -10.96 3.44
CA TYR A 22 -3.64 -9.95 4.21
C TYR A 22 -4.46 -9.42 5.41
N GLY A 23 -5.78 -9.50 5.37
CA GLY A 23 -6.69 -9.02 6.42
C GLY A 23 -6.99 -10.03 7.53
N GLY A 24 -6.49 -11.27 7.44
CA GLY A 24 -6.79 -12.32 8.40
C GLY A 24 -6.02 -13.60 8.10
N ASN A 25 -4.70 -13.60 8.36
CA ASN A 25 -3.85 -14.77 8.09
C ASN A 25 -4.48 -16.02 8.70
N LYS A 26 -4.67 -17.04 7.86
CA LYS A 26 -5.26 -18.30 8.28
C LYS A 26 -4.36 -18.95 9.33
N THR A 27 -4.93 -19.27 10.48
CA THR A 27 -4.22 -19.90 11.59
C THR A 27 -4.44 -21.40 11.58
N PHE A 28 -3.37 -22.15 11.82
CA PHE A 28 -3.35 -23.60 12.00
C PHE A 28 -2.67 -23.95 13.32
N LYS A 29 -3.17 -24.98 14.01
CA LYS A 29 -2.56 -25.52 15.24
C LYS A 29 -1.99 -26.90 14.95
N SER A 30 -0.78 -26.94 14.38
CA SER A 30 -0.12 -28.16 13.91
C SER A 30 1.32 -28.24 14.40
N THR A 31 1.56 -29.04 15.43
CA THR A 31 2.89 -29.29 16.02
C THR A 31 3.86 -29.82 14.96
N LYS A 32 3.40 -30.67 14.04
CA LYS A 32 4.23 -31.18 12.94
C LYS A 32 4.80 -30.07 12.05
N ALA A 33 3.99 -29.07 11.73
CA ALA A 33 4.44 -27.96 10.88
C ALA A 33 5.24 -26.91 11.64
N TYR A 34 4.86 -26.68 12.90
CA TYR A 34 5.65 -25.88 13.83
C TYR A 34 7.07 -26.44 13.94
N ASP A 35 7.21 -27.76 14.19
CA ASP A 35 8.51 -28.41 14.33
C ASP A 35 9.32 -28.40 13.03
N LEU A 36 8.65 -28.49 11.87
CA LEU A 36 9.32 -28.35 10.57
C LEU A 36 9.95 -26.95 10.40
N LEU A 37 9.22 -25.88 10.74
CA LEU A 37 9.73 -24.51 10.67
C LEU A 37 10.84 -24.27 11.69
N LYS A 38 10.70 -24.83 12.89
CA LYS A 38 11.77 -24.82 13.90
C LYS A 38 13.01 -25.56 13.43
N GLU A 39 12.85 -26.69 12.74
CA GLU A 39 13.96 -27.43 12.17
C GLU A 39 14.69 -26.59 11.09
N MET A 40 13.95 -25.79 10.31
CA MET A 40 14.53 -24.92 9.29
C MET A 40 15.55 -23.93 9.89
N GLU A 41 15.32 -23.42 11.10
CA GLU A 41 16.24 -22.50 11.80
C GLU A 41 17.65 -23.10 12.00
N ASN A 42 17.78 -24.43 12.05
CA ASN A 42 19.07 -25.10 12.21
C ASN A 42 19.98 -24.95 10.97
N TYR A 43 19.42 -24.60 9.82
CA TYR A 43 20.16 -24.50 8.56
C TYR A 43 20.50 -23.05 8.17
N ILE A 44 19.85 -22.06 8.78
CA ILE A 44 19.90 -20.66 8.35
C ILE A 44 20.10 -19.70 9.53
N TYR A 45 20.73 -18.57 9.27
CA TYR A 45 20.79 -17.45 10.21
C TYR A 45 19.55 -16.56 10.07
N PRO A 46 19.03 -15.99 11.17
CA PRO A 46 17.96 -15.02 11.07
C PRO A 46 18.44 -13.79 10.28
N THR A 47 17.59 -13.29 9.40
CA THR A 47 17.83 -12.05 8.64
C THR A 47 17.55 -10.82 9.48
N ARG A 48 16.66 -10.95 10.47
CA ARG A 48 16.36 -9.91 11.48
C ARG A 48 15.94 -10.61 12.77
N GLU A 49 16.39 -10.10 13.91
CA GLU A 49 15.92 -10.53 15.22
C GLU A 49 15.83 -9.34 16.17
N ASP A 50 14.73 -9.26 16.91
CA ASP A 50 14.52 -8.35 18.03
C ASP A 50 13.82 -9.08 19.18
N ASP A 51 13.42 -8.39 20.24
CA ASP A 51 12.83 -9.00 21.43
C ASP A 51 11.48 -9.68 21.17
N TYR A 52 10.80 -9.33 20.07
CA TYR A 52 9.46 -9.81 19.75
C TYR A 52 9.46 -10.84 18.63
N VAL A 53 10.36 -10.71 17.66
CA VAL A 53 10.34 -11.54 16.45
C VAL A 53 11.73 -11.99 16.04
N ARG A 54 11.79 -13.20 15.47
CA ARG A 54 12.94 -13.67 14.68
C ARG A 54 12.48 -13.98 13.26
N CYS A 55 13.01 -13.28 12.27
CA CYS A 55 12.60 -13.41 10.88
C CYS A 55 13.69 -14.03 9.99
N TYR A 56 13.20 -14.75 8.99
CA TYR A 56 13.95 -15.49 7.99
C TYR A 56 13.39 -15.13 6.61
N TYR A 57 13.91 -14.05 6.04
CA TYR A 57 13.58 -13.63 4.68
C TYR A 57 14.39 -14.42 3.65
N TYR A 58 14.00 -14.33 2.37
CA TYR A 58 14.80 -14.81 1.23
C TYR A 58 14.95 -16.33 1.09
N LEU A 59 13.89 -17.07 1.39
CA LEU A 59 13.77 -18.50 1.06
C LEU A 59 13.02 -18.69 -0.25
N PHE A 60 13.17 -19.85 -0.90
CA PHE A 60 12.59 -20.09 -2.21
C PHE A 60 11.72 -21.34 -2.27
N LEU A 61 10.52 -21.15 -2.81
CA LEU A 61 9.61 -22.23 -3.19
C LEU A 61 9.82 -22.58 -4.67
N PRO A 62 10.27 -23.80 -5.01
CA PRO A 62 10.31 -24.25 -6.39
C PRO A 62 8.90 -24.55 -6.93
N VAL A 63 8.60 -24.02 -8.11
CA VAL A 63 7.33 -24.20 -8.83
C VAL A 63 7.58 -24.53 -10.30
N ASN A 64 6.61 -25.21 -10.92
CA ASN A 64 6.58 -25.43 -12.36
C ASN A 64 5.71 -24.35 -13.01
N VAL A 65 6.30 -23.54 -13.88
CA VAL A 65 5.61 -22.56 -14.70
C VAL A 65 5.83 -22.90 -16.16
N LYS A 66 4.78 -23.43 -16.82
CA LYS A 66 4.80 -23.80 -18.25
C LYS A 66 6.00 -24.70 -18.62
N GLY A 67 6.26 -25.73 -17.82
CA GLY A 67 7.34 -26.70 -18.06
C GLY A 67 8.73 -26.21 -17.66
N LYS A 68 8.85 -25.07 -16.98
CA LYS A 68 10.12 -24.53 -16.49
C LYS A 68 10.08 -24.41 -14.97
N ILE A 69 11.19 -24.73 -14.32
CA ILE A 69 11.37 -24.44 -12.90
C ILE A 69 11.50 -22.93 -12.73
N LYS A 70 10.68 -22.39 -11.83
CA LYS A 70 10.77 -21.04 -11.32
C LYS A 70 10.72 -21.06 -9.80
N PHE A 71 11.10 -19.96 -9.19
CA PHE A 71 11.10 -19.82 -7.73
C PHE A 71 10.15 -18.71 -7.30
N VAL A 72 9.47 -18.93 -6.19
CA VAL A 72 8.63 -17.94 -5.52
C VAL A 72 9.33 -17.58 -4.21
N PRO A 73 9.62 -16.30 -3.94
CA PRO A 73 10.18 -15.89 -2.66
C PRO A 73 9.19 -16.16 -1.53
N THR A 74 9.73 -16.69 -0.44
CA THR A 74 9.01 -17.05 0.78
C THR A 74 9.81 -16.61 1.99
N SER A 75 9.14 -16.50 3.12
CA SER A 75 9.78 -16.09 4.37
C SER A 75 9.01 -16.69 5.54
N PHE A 76 9.64 -16.75 6.70
CA PHE A 76 8.90 -17.02 7.92
C PHE A 76 9.48 -16.24 9.09
N CYS A 77 8.65 -15.99 10.09
CA CYS A 77 9.05 -15.37 11.33
C CYS A 77 8.55 -16.20 12.50
N TYR A 78 9.34 -16.29 13.56
CA TYR A 78 8.94 -16.80 14.86
C TYR A 78 8.50 -15.63 15.73
N LEU A 79 7.23 -15.61 16.13
CA LEU A 79 6.62 -14.62 16.99
C LEU A 79 6.79 -15.07 18.45
N LYS A 80 7.76 -14.48 19.15
CA LYS A 80 8.23 -14.96 20.47
C LYS A 80 7.15 -14.90 21.55
N GLU A 81 6.35 -13.84 21.54
CA GLU A 81 5.27 -13.62 22.51
C GLU A 81 4.16 -14.68 22.40
N PHE A 82 3.85 -15.11 21.18
CA PHE A 82 2.75 -16.04 20.92
C PHE A 82 3.21 -17.51 20.89
N ASP A 83 4.51 -17.77 20.83
CA ASP A 83 5.07 -19.10 20.54
C ASP A 83 4.47 -19.70 19.25
N GLU A 84 4.44 -18.87 18.19
CA GLU A 84 3.89 -19.23 16.88
C GLU A 84 4.86 -18.85 15.76
N TYR A 85 4.77 -19.56 14.64
CA TYR A 85 5.39 -19.13 13.39
C TYR A 85 4.37 -18.45 12.49
N GLU A 86 4.83 -17.46 11.75
CA GLU A 86 4.12 -16.90 10.61
C GLU A 86 4.91 -17.17 9.34
N PHE A 87 4.31 -17.88 8.38
CA PHE A 87 4.93 -18.21 7.09
C PHE A 87 4.28 -17.39 5.99
N PHE A 88 5.10 -16.74 5.15
CA PHE A 88 4.68 -15.81 4.12
C PHE A 88 5.11 -16.25 2.74
N VAL A 89 4.21 -16.05 1.78
CA VAL A 89 4.52 -16.07 0.35
C VAL A 89 4.56 -14.61 -0.10
N HIS A 90 5.73 -14.16 -0.55
CA HIS A 90 5.96 -12.75 -0.86
C HIS A 90 4.87 -12.21 -1.81
N THR A 91 4.39 -10.98 -1.59
CA THR A 91 3.29 -10.32 -2.33
C THR A 91 1.89 -10.94 -2.21
N LYS A 92 1.72 -12.04 -1.45
CA LYS A 92 0.42 -12.73 -1.33
C LYS A 92 -0.12 -12.81 0.08
N GLY A 93 0.70 -12.71 1.12
CA GLY A 93 0.28 -12.84 2.53
C GLY A 93 0.82 -14.13 3.15
N GLY A 94 0.21 -14.59 4.25
CA GLY A 94 0.77 -15.70 5.01
C GLY A 94 -0.24 -16.57 5.77
N ILE A 95 0.32 -17.48 6.55
CA ILE A 95 -0.40 -18.36 7.48
C ILE A 95 0.30 -18.32 8.84
N ARG A 96 -0.49 -18.47 9.90
CA ARG A 96 0.04 -18.64 11.26
C ARG A 96 -0.01 -20.09 11.68
N ILE A 97 1.03 -20.56 12.37
CA ILE A 97 1.22 -21.95 12.76
C ILE A 97 1.64 -21.97 14.23
N GLY A 98 0.72 -22.42 15.08
CA GLY A 98 1.00 -22.75 16.48
C GLY A 98 1.04 -24.26 16.71
N LYS A 99 1.33 -24.68 17.94
CA LYS A 99 1.28 -26.09 18.36
C LYS A 99 -0.15 -26.60 18.48
N GLY A 100 -0.36 -27.87 18.17
CA GLY A 100 -1.65 -28.57 18.22
C GLY A 100 -1.69 -29.81 17.34
N ASP A 101 -2.83 -30.51 17.35
CA ASP A 101 -2.96 -31.82 16.70
C ASP A 101 -3.58 -31.76 15.29
N GLU A 102 -3.79 -30.56 14.75
CA GLU A 102 -4.37 -30.39 13.43
C GLU A 102 -3.42 -30.92 12.34
N LYS A 103 -4.00 -31.64 11.38
CA LYS A 103 -3.32 -31.96 10.13
C LYS A 103 -3.48 -30.79 9.17
N LEU A 104 -2.35 -30.21 8.73
CA LEU A 104 -2.38 -29.21 7.68
C LEU A 104 -3.04 -29.75 6.40
N PRO A 105 -3.88 -28.95 5.74
CA PRO A 105 -4.36 -29.31 4.41
C PRO A 105 -3.19 -29.54 3.45
N GLN A 106 -3.36 -30.48 2.51
CA GLN A 106 -2.29 -30.98 1.65
C GLN A 106 -1.53 -29.87 0.90
N CYS A 107 -2.21 -28.80 0.48
CA CYS A 107 -1.60 -27.66 -0.21
C CYS A 107 -0.61 -26.90 0.69
N TYR A 108 -0.99 -26.55 1.92
CA TYR A 108 -0.12 -25.86 2.88
C TYR A 108 1.03 -26.77 3.33
N ASN A 109 0.77 -28.05 3.57
CA ASN A 109 1.83 -29.01 3.89
C ASN A 109 2.84 -29.15 2.73
N SER A 110 2.36 -29.21 1.48
CA SER A 110 3.23 -29.26 0.29
C SER A 110 4.04 -27.98 0.11
N LEU A 111 3.46 -26.81 0.40
CA LEU A 111 4.16 -25.53 0.42
C LEU A 111 5.37 -25.58 1.35
N LEU A 112 5.16 -25.88 2.64
CA LEU A 112 6.22 -25.90 3.65
C LEU A 112 7.29 -26.94 3.34
N ILE A 113 6.88 -28.16 2.97
CA ILE A 113 7.83 -29.23 2.67
C ILE A 113 8.69 -28.92 1.45
N ARG A 114 8.11 -28.33 0.38
CA ARG A 114 8.91 -27.94 -0.79
C ARG A 114 9.99 -26.92 -0.43
N VAL A 115 9.65 -25.93 0.38
CA VAL A 115 10.61 -24.91 0.84
C VAL A 115 11.67 -25.55 1.73
N TYR A 116 11.28 -26.36 2.70
CA TYR A 116 12.22 -27.09 3.57
C TYR A 116 13.20 -27.96 2.78
N ILE A 117 12.71 -28.81 1.87
CA ILE A 117 13.59 -29.71 1.10
C ILE A 117 14.51 -28.90 0.18
N PHE A 118 13.99 -27.86 -0.48
CA PHE A 118 14.82 -27.03 -1.35
C PHE A 118 15.87 -26.25 -0.56
N MET A 119 15.50 -25.70 0.59
CA MET A 119 16.42 -25.04 1.52
C MET A 119 17.51 -26.02 1.98
N LYS A 120 17.17 -27.26 2.34
CA LYS A 120 18.15 -28.28 2.71
C LYS A 120 19.09 -28.61 1.55
N MET A 121 18.57 -28.69 0.32
CA MET A 121 19.43 -28.84 -0.85
C MET A 121 20.38 -27.66 -1.01
N GLN A 122 19.92 -26.41 -0.85
CA GLN A 122 20.80 -25.23 -0.88
C GLN A 122 21.83 -25.25 0.24
N TYR A 123 21.48 -25.77 1.42
CA TYR A 123 22.43 -25.94 2.52
C TYR A 123 23.56 -26.92 2.15
N GLU A 124 23.22 -28.06 1.56
CA GLU A 124 24.16 -29.14 1.19
C GLU A 124 25.00 -28.81 -0.05
N ASP A 125 24.37 -28.23 -1.08
CA ASP A 125 24.97 -27.91 -2.37
C ASP A 125 24.51 -26.49 -2.77
N PRO A 126 25.41 -25.47 -2.76
CA PRO A 126 25.03 -24.09 -3.03
C PRO A 126 24.36 -23.90 -4.40
N ILE A 127 23.03 -23.69 -4.39
CA ILE A 127 22.24 -23.32 -5.57
C ILE A 127 21.86 -21.84 -5.43
N PHE A 128 22.53 -20.99 -6.20
CA PHE A 128 22.25 -19.55 -6.20
C PHE A 128 21.06 -19.20 -7.07
N ILE A 129 20.10 -18.49 -6.50
CA ILE A 129 18.88 -18.03 -7.17
C ILE A 129 19.04 -16.56 -7.55
N THR A 130 18.77 -16.23 -8.82
CA THR A 130 18.81 -14.86 -9.30
C THR A 130 17.40 -14.35 -9.65
N THR A 131 17.28 -13.04 -9.86
CA THR A 131 16.04 -12.41 -10.35
C THR A 131 15.50 -13.02 -11.65
N LYS A 132 16.33 -13.70 -12.46
CA LYS A 132 15.92 -14.40 -13.70
C LYS A 132 15.18 -15.70 -13.42
N ASP A 133 15.46 -16.32 -12.27
CA ASP A 133 14.90 -17.60 -11.85
C ASP A 133 13.57 -17.42 -11.10
N ILE A 134 13.32 -16.23 -10.57
CA ILE A 134 12.07 -15.88 -9.91
C ILE A 134 10.89 -15.82 -10.89
N TYR A 135 9.74 -16.32 -10.46
CA TYR A 135 8.48 -16.12 -11.15
C TYR A 135 8.03 -14.67 -11.01
N LYS A 136 8.01 -13.92 -12.13
CA LYS A 136 7.81 -12.45 -12.14
C LYS A 136 6.49 -11.95 -11.52
N HIS A 137 5.51 -12.80 -11.29
CA HIS A 137 4.28 -12.44 -10.55
C HIS A 137 4.49 -12.33 -9.03
N TYR A 138 5.66 -12.71 -8.52
CA TYR A 138 6.03 -12.70 -7.10
C TYR A 138 7.30 -11.90 -6.82
N LEU A 139 7.85 -11.24 -7.85
CA LEU A 139 9.00 -10.36 -7.71
C LEU A 139 8.49 -8.92 -7.63
N VAL A 140 8.96 -8.16 -6.67
CA VAL A 140 8.63 -6.73 -6.60
C VAL A 140 9.55 -5.96 -7.54
N GLY A 141 8.99 -4.94 -8.15
CA GLY A 141 9.74 -4.04 -9.00
C GLY A 141 9.07 -2.68 -9.09
N GLU A 142 9.70 -1.80 -9.84
CA GLU A 142 9.23 -0.44 -10.03
C GLU A 142 9.15 -0.11 -11.51
N VAL A 143 8.14 0.68 -11.88
CA VAL A 143 7.94 1.12 -13.25
C VAL A 143 7.32 2.50 -13.29
N LYS A 144 7.58 3.27 -14.35
CA LYS A 144 6.84 4.52 -14.58
C LYS A 144 5.41 4.19 -14.98
N LEU A 145 4.45 4.88 -14.37
CA LEU A 145 3.01 4.64 -14.52
C LEU A 145 2.53 4.71 -15.98
N LYS A 146 3.18 5.50 -16.84
CA LYS A 146 2.90 5.57 -18.29
C LYS A 146 3.08 4.24 -19.05
N TYR A 147 3.77 3.26 -18.47
CA TYR A 147 3.91 1.91 -19.05
C TYR A 147 2.82 0.94 -18.56
N VAL A 148 1.84 1.45 -17.81
CA VAL A 148 0.72 0.70 -17.22
C VAL A 148 -0.60 1.33 -17.65
N ILE A 149 -0.73 2.65 -17.50
CA ILE A 149 -1.91 3.41 -17.91
C ILE A 149 -1.52 4.58 -18.81
N LYS A 150 -2.44 4.98 -19.69
CA LYS A 150 -2.23 6.16 -20.54
C LYS A 150 -2.21 7.43 -19.70
N PRO A 151 -1.25 8.35 -19.91
CA PRO A 151 -1.24 9.65 -19.24
C PRO A 151 -2.54 10.44 -19.49
N LYS A 152 -3.06 11.07 -18.44
CA LYS A 152 -4.25 11.93 -18.47
C LYS A 152 -3.92 13.42 -18.69
N MET A 153 -2.63 13.78 -18.65
CA MET A 153 -2.16 15.16 -18.75
C MET A 153 -0.81 15.23 -19.48
N SER A 154 -0.60 16.30 -20.25
CA SER A 154 0.71 16.58 -20.86
C SER A 154 1.72 17.10 -19.82
N LYS A 155 3.02 16.97 -20.11
CA LYS A 155 4.07 17.50 -19.23
C LYS A 155 4.05 19.02 -19.16
N ASP A 156 3.67 19.68 -20.25
CA ASP A 156 3.61 21.13 -20.33
C ASP A 156 2.44 21.66 -19.50
N ASP A 157 1.26 21.04 -19.56
CA ASP A 157 0.12 21.41 -18.71
C ASP A 157 0.46 21.25 -17.22
N ALA A 158 1.12 20.14 -16.85
CA ALA A 158 1.58 19.91 -15.48
C ALA A 158 2.57 20.99 -15.03
N LYS A 159 3.51 21.38 -15.90
CA LYS A 159 4.47 22.45 -15.63
C LYS A 159 3.78 23.80 -15.45
N GLN A 160 2.80 24.14 -16.30
CA GLN A 160 2.03 25.38 -16.18
C GLN A 160 1.23 25.43 -14.88
N LEU A 161 0.57 24.34 -14.51
CA LEU A 161 -0.18 24.24 -13.25
C LEU A 161 0.74 24.41 -12.04
N LEU A 162 1.94 23.82 -12.06
CA LEU A 162 2.92 23.99 -11.00
C LEU A 162 3.44 25.45 -10.91
N ILE A 163 3.60 26.15 -12.03
CA ILE A 163 3.97 27.57 -12.05
C ILE A 163 2.85 28.41 -11.40
N GLN A 164 1.60 28.21 -11.82
CA GLN A 164 0.45 28.91 -11.24
C GLN A 164 0.34 28.65 -9.73
N TYR A 165 0.58 27.41 -9.30
CA TYR A 165 0.60 27.06 -7.88
C TYR A 165 1.69 27.80 -7.11
N LYS A 166 2.92 27.86 -7.64
CA LYS A 166 4.03 28.61 -7.02
C LYS A 166 3.72 30.09 -6.90
N GLU A 167 3.04 30.69 -7.87
CA GLU A 167 2.58 32.06 -7.78
C GLU A 167 1.47 32.22 -6.72
N ASN A 168 0.51 31.29 -6.67
CA ASN A 168 -0.56 31.30 -5.67
C ASN A 168 -0.03 31.14 -4.22
N LEU A 169 1.14 30.51 -4.03
CA LEU A 169 1.79 30.46 -2.72
C LEU A 169 2.13 31.84 -2.15
N LYS A 170 2.15 32.91 -2.95
CA LYS A 170 2.31 34.29 -2.49
C LYS A 170 1.03 34.85 -1.85
N ASN A 171 -0.13 34.31 -2.21
CA ASN A 171 -1.42 34.72 -1.66
C ASN A 171 -1.58 34.23 -0.21
N LYS A 172 -2.32 35.00 0.60
CA LYS A 172 -2.71 34.67 1.97
C LYS A 172 -4.08 35.24 2.27
N LEU A 173 -4.85 34.53 3.09
CA LEU A 173 -6.00 35.11 3.76
C LEU A 173 -5.51 36.14 4.80
N GLN A 174 -6.39 37.10 5.11
CA GLN A 174 -6.11 38.11 6.13
C GLN A 174 -6.07 37.52 7.55
N SER A 175 -6.82 36.44 7.80
CA SER A 175 -6.87 35.74 9.08
C SER A 175 -7.08 34.23 8.87
N ASP A 176 -6.62 33.44 9.85
CA ASP A 176 -6.97 32.02 9.98
C ASP A 176 -8.32 31.82 10.70
N ASP A 177 -8.78 32.84 11.44
CA ASP A 177 -10.04 32.80 12.17
C ASP A 177 -11.22 33.05 11.20
N ILE A 178 -11.75 31.95 10.67
CA ILE A 178 -12.89 31.90 9.75
C ILE A 178 -14.15 31.37 10.44
N THR A 179 -15.32 31.59 9.84
CA THR A 179 -16.58 30.96 10.27
C THR A 179 -16.76 29.57 9.65
N LEU A 180 -17.71 28.78 10.15
CA LEU A 180 -18.08 27.51 9.50
C LEU A 180 -18.65 27.78 8.09
N ARG A 181 -19.38 28.87 7.89
CA ARG A 181 -19.85 29.30 6.56
C ARG A 181 -18.68 29.50 5.60
N ASP A 182 -17.66 30.24 6.00
CA ASP A 182 -16.48 30.49 5.16
C ASP A 182 -15.80 29.18 4.73
N TYR A 183 -15.66 28.24 5.66
CA TYR A 183 -15.11 26.92 5.37
C TYR A 183 -15.99 26.15 4.36
N LEU A 184 -17.30 26.06 4.62
CA LEU A 184 -18.23 25.32 3.77
C LEU A 184 -18.41 25.94 2.38
N GLU A 185 -18.27 27.26 2.24
CA GLU A 185 -18.25 27.91 0.92
C GLU A 185 -17.02 27.47 0.10
N VAL A 186 -15.85 27.30 0.73
CA VAL A 186 -14.68 26.75 0.03
C VAL A 186 -14.86 25.26 -0.28
N VAL A 187 -15.50 24.50 0.60
CA VAL A 187 -15.89 23.10 0.31
C VAL A 187 -16.83 23.03 -0.89
N LYS A 188 -17.84 23.90 -0.95
CA LYS A 188 -18.79 23.99 -2.08
C LYS A 188 -18.07 24.20 -3.41
N ILE A 189 -17.00 25.00 -3.44
CA ILE A 189 -16.17 25.20 -4.65
C ILE A 189 -15.54 23.88 -5.12
N VAL A 190 -15.14 23.01 -4.20
CA VAL A 190 -14.63 21.67 -4.54
C VAL A 190 -15.73 20.80 -5.16
N TYR A 191 -16.95 20.88 -4.66
CA TYR A 191 -18.10 20.15 -5.22
C TYR A 191 -18.48 20.67 -6.61
N GLU A 192 -18.49 22.00 -6.80
CA GLU A 192 -18.71 22.64 -8.10
C GLU A 192 -17.64 22.21 -9.12
N ALA A 193 -16.36 22.22 -8.73
CA ALA A 193 -15.26 21.80 -9.57
C ALA A 193 -15.39 20.34 -10.04
N ASN A 194 -16.04 19.51 -9.23
CA ASN A 194 -16.31 18.10 -9.50
C ASN A 194 -17.70 17.82 -10.08
N LYS A 195 -18.45 18.88 -10.43
CA LYS A 195 -19.78 18.78 -11.06
C LYS A 195 -20.77 17.93 -10.26
N LEU A 196 -20.66 18.00 -8.92
CA LEU A 196 -21.62 17.36 -8.03
C LEU A 196 -22.96 18.12 -8.04
N GLU A 197 -24.02 17.50 -7.54
CA GLU A 197 -25.34 18.13 -7.45
C GLU A 197 -25.35 19.21 -6.34
N MET A 198 -25.86 20.41 -6.69
CA MET A 198 -25.72 21.65 -5.90
C MET A 198 -27.05 22.24 -5.40
N ASP A 199 -28.10 21.43 -5.33
CA ASP A 199 -29.48 21.81 -5.00
C ASP A 199 -29.77 21.98 -3.50
N ASN A 200 -28.76 21.79 -2.66
CA ASN A 200 -28.86 21.76 -1.20
C ASN A 200 -28.14 22.96 -0.54
N ASP A 201 -28.47 23.24 0.73
CA ASP A 201 -27.72 24.22 1.53
C ASP A 201 -26.31 23.73 1.89
N LEU A 202 -25.46 24.60 2.45
CA LEU A 202 -24.06 24.30 2.74
C LEU A 202 -23.86 23.07 3.65
N LYS A 203 -24.69 22.91 4.69
CA LYS A 203 -24.54 21.79 5.63
C LYS A 203 -25.03 20.50 5.00
N GLU A 204 -26.12 20.54 4.25
CA GLU A 204 -26.66 19.37 3.56
C GLU A 204 -25.75 18.92 2.41
N LEU A 205 -25.15 19.85 1.66
CA LEU A 205 -24.10 19.54 0.68
C LEU A 205 -22.91 18.84 1.35
N TYR A 206 -22.47 19.35 2.51
CA TYR A 206 -21.38 18.72 3.26
C TYR A 206 -21.75 17.29 3.67
N LYS A 207 -22.88 17.09 4.35
CA LYS A 207 -23.35 15.77 4.79
C LYS A 207 -23.51 14.77 3.64
N ARG A 208 -23.89 15.24 2.46
CA ARG A 208 -24.12 14.39 1.29
C ARG A 208 -22.84 13.78 0.72
N TYR A 209 -21.74 14.55 0.68
CA TYR A 209 -20.53 14.16 -0.03
C TYR A 209 -19.34 13.84 0.88
N ALA A 210 -19.30 14.42 2.08
CA ALA A 210 -18.23 14.20 3.05
C ALA A 210 -18.35 12.82 3.72
N ASP A 211 -17.31 12.46 4.46
CA ASP A 211 -17.24 11.19 5.19
C ASP A 211 -18.35 11.01 6.24
N GLY A 212 -18.81 12.11 6.84
CA GLY A 212 -19.91 12.12 7.81
C GLY A 212 -19.49 11.89 9.27
N ARG A 213 -18.23 11.53 9.56
CA ARG A 213 -17.68 11.53 10.92
C ARG A 213 -17.15 12.93 11.27
N ASP A 214 -18.04 13.92 11.33
CA ASP A 214 -17.67 15.34 11.44
C ASP A 214 -17.40 15.86 12.87
N CYS A 215 -17.42 15.01 13.88
CA CYS A 215 -17.14 15.38 15.27
C CYS A 215 -18.01 16.56 15.79
N GLY A 216 -19.27 16.67 15.35
CA GLY A 216 -20.18 17.74 15.78
C GLY A 216 -19.97 19.08 15.08
N MET A 217 -19.10 19.15 14.06
CA MET A 217 -18.90 20.36 13.24
C MET A 217 -20.23 20.86 12.66
N MET A 218 -21.11 19.95 12.26
CA MET A 218 -22.39 20.30 11.64
C MET A 218 -23.43 20.88 12.61
N ASP A 219 -23.20 20.79 13.92
CA ASP A 219 -24.09 21.35 14.94
C ASP A 219 -23.76 22.82 15.27
N LEU A 220 -22.59 23.30 14.85
CA LEU A 220 -22.13 24.67 15.11
C LEU A 220 -22.96 25.71 14.34
N PRO A 221 -23.17 26.92 14.88
CA PRO A 221 -23.73 28.03 14.13
C PRO A 221 -22.82 28.40 12.94
N LEU A 222 -23.42 28.67 11.77
CA LEU A 222 -22.66 28.93 10.55
C LEU A 222 -21.77 30.18 10.65
N ASP A 223 -22.26 31.21 11.30
CA ASP A 223 -21.66 32.55 11.33
C ASP A 223 -20.96 32.88 12.66
N ASP A 224 -20.84 31.91 13.57
CA ASP A 224 -20.12 32.07 14.84
C ASP A 224 -18.67 31.61 14.69
N LYS A 225 -17.78 32.60 14.53
CA LYS A 225 -16.34 32.41 14.40
C LYS A 225 -15.70 31.77 15.63
N GLU A 226 -16.12 32.18 16.84
CA GLU A 226 -15.53 31.67 18.07
C GLU A 226 -15.96 30.23 18.34
N ALA A 227 -17.21 29.88 18.01
CA ALA A 227 -17.67 28.50 18.07
C ALA A 227 -16.86 27.59 17.16
N PHE A 228 -16.65 27.97 15.89
CA PHE A 228 -15.84 27.19 14.95
C PHE A 228 -14.38 27.07 15.38
N LYS A 229 -13.78 28.17 15.84
CA LYS A 229 -12.40 28.19 16.35
C LYS A 229 -12.22 27.28 17.57
N LYS A 230 -13.14 27.36 18.54
CA LYS A 230 -13.11 26.53 19.75
C LYS A 230 -13.22 25.04 19.40
N TRP A 231 -14.18 24.70 18.53
CA TRP A 231 -14.35 23.35 18.04
C TRP A 231 -13.10 22.84 17.31
N LEU A 232 -12.52 23.65 16.41
CA LEU A 232 -11.34 23.29 15.63
C LEU A 232 -10.11 22.97 16.50
N HIS A 233 -9.93 23.70 17.61
CA HIS A 233 -8.78 23.51 18.50
C HIS A 233 -8.99 22.46 19.60
N GLY A 234 -10.23 22.09 19.90
CA GLY A 234 -10.55 21.12 20.95
C GLY A 234 -11.12 19.80 20.44
N GLU A 235 -12.23 19.88 19.71
CA GLU A 235 -13.11 18.75 19.42
C GLU A 235 -12.87 18.10 18.05
N ALA A 236 -12.23 18.82 17.12
CA ALA A 236 -11.93 18.32 15.77
C ALA A 236 -11.00 17.09 15.75
N HIS A 237 -10.39 16.74 16.89
CA HIS A 237 -9.49 15.59 17.06
C HIS A 237 -10.19 14.38 17.74
N CYS A 238 -11.50 14.20 17.53
CA CYS A 238 -12.28 13.14 18.18
C CYS A 238 -12.04 11.71 17.64
N GLY A 239 -11.10 11.54 16.69
CA GLY A 239 -10.93 10.29 15.93
C GLY A 239 -11.85 10.17 14.70
N GLY A 240 -12.68 11.19 14.44
CA GLY A 240 -13.45 11.33 13.19
C GLY A 240 -12.64 11.96 12.05
N HIS A 241 -13.27 12.13 10.89
CA HIS A 241 -12.67 12.71 9.67
C HIS A 241 -13.44 13.96 9.20
N PRO A 242 -13.55 15.02 10.02
CA PRO A 242 -14.33 16.23 9.69
C PRO A 242 -13.80 17.06 8.52
N PHE A 243 -12.66 16.68 7.95
CA PHE A 243 -12.06 17.38 6.82
C PHE A 243 -12.01 16.52 5.55
N GLU A 244 -12.51 15.28 5.59
CA GLU A 244 -12.68 14.44 4.40
C GLU A 244 -13.96 14.85 3.66
N ILE A 245 -13.82 15.87 2.80
CA ILE A 245 -14.94 16.56 2.16
C ILE A 245 -15.51 15.79 0.97
N ILE A 246 -14.73 14.90 0.36
CA ILE A 246 -15.23 13.90 -0.57
C ILE A 246 -14.90 12.57 0.08
N ARG A 247 -15.91 11.77 0.42
CA ARG A 247 -15.76 10.50 1.13
C ARG A 247 -15.00 9.46 0.30
N GLY A 248 -14.04 8.79 0.94
CA GLY A 248 -13.36 7.62 0.42
C GLY A 248 -14.20 6.34 0.40
N GLY A 249 -13.60 5.25 -0.04
CA GLY A 249 -14.19 3.91 0.02
C GLY A 249 -13.91 3.21 1.34
N PHE A 250 -14.27 1.93 1.45
CA PHE A 250 -14.04 1.13 2.65
C PHE A 250 -12.56 1.05 3.07
N ILE A 251 -11.65 1.06 2.09
CA ILE A 251 -10.19 1.02 2.32
C ILE A 251 -9.47 2.24 1.75
N THR A 252 -10.14 3.16 1.06
CA THR A 252 -9.49 4.31 0.43
C THR A 252 -9.84 5.59 1.16
N TYR A 253 -8.97 6.58 1.07
CA TYR A 253 -9.19 7.90 1.66
C TYR A 253 -9.51 8.91 0.57
N GLY A 254 -10.54 9.71 0.82
CA GLY A 254 -11.02 10.72 -0.10
C GLY A 254 -10.20 12.00 -0.13
N VAL A 255 -10.81 13.09 -0.62
CA VAL A 255 -10.16 14.42 -0.67
C VAL A 255 -10.34 15.09 0.68
N TYR A 256 -9.22 15.52 1.28
CA TYR A 256 -9.25 16.27 2.53
C TYR A 256 -9.03 17.75 2.26
N LEU A 257 -9.79 18.61 2.93
CA LEU A 257 -9.60 20.05 2.94
C LEU A 257 -9.55 20.55 4.38
N TYR A 258 -8.37 20.92 4.85
CA TYR A 258 -8.21 21.51 6.17
C TYR A 258 -8.45 23.02 6.13
N PRO A 259 -9.05 23.59 7.20
CA PRO A 259 -9.21 25.03 7.38
C PRO A 259 -7.85 25.75 7.38
N PRO A 260 -7.85 27.08 7.24
CA PRO A 260 -6.62 27.81 6.99
C PRO A 260 -5.67 27.79 8.19
N ARG A 261 -4.38 27.65 7.88
CA ARG A 261 -3.28 27.83 8.82
C ARG A 261 -2.19 28.68 8.18
N ASN A 262 -1.74 29.73 8.84
CA ASN A 262 -0.87 30.77 8.28
C ASN A 262 -1.40 31.33 6.94
N GLY A 263 -2.69 31.65 6.93
CA GLY A 263 -3.46 32.26 5.85
C GLY A 263 -3.77 31.37 4.67
N ARG A 264 -3.75 30.03 4.81
CA ARG A 264 -3.96 29.08 3.69
C ARG A 264 -4.64 27.80 4.11
N TYR A 265 -5.67 27.40 3.34
CA TYR A 265 -6.25 26.05 3.39
C TYR A 265 -5.20 24.99 3.02
N THR A 266 -5.42 23.73 3.38
CA THR A 266 -4.57 22.61 2.92
C THR A 266 -5.44 21.53 2.29
N ILE A 267 -5.22 21.23 1.01
CA ILE A 267 -5.94 20.18 0.29
C ILE A 267 -5.02 18.98 0.06
N ILE A 268 -5.51 17.77 0.33
CA ILE A 268 -4.79 16.48 0.23
C ILE A 268 -5.59 15.54 -0.67
N ALA A 269 -4.90 14.85 -1.58
CA ALA A 269 -5.53 14.05 -2.62
C ALA A 269 -5.89 12.63 -2.16
N ASN A 270 -5.02 12.05 -1.32
CA ASN A 270 -5.01 10.62 -1.01
C ASN A 270 -5.20 9.75 -2.27
N ASP A 271 -6.34 9.06 -2.41
CA ASP A 271 -6.62 8.16 -3.53
C ASP A 271 -7.48 8.80 -4.63
N PHE A 272 -8.05 9.99 -4.41
CA PHE A 272 -9.02 10.66 -5.29
C PHE A 272 -8.34 11.76 -6.12
N ILE A 273 -7.49 11.31 -7.05
CA ILE A 273 -6.58 12.16 -7.81
C ILE A 273 -7.30 13.11 -8.78
N ASP A 274 -8.35 12.64 -9.43
CA ASP A 274 -9.10 13.42 -10.42
C ASP A 274 -9.91 14.52 -9.71
N GLU A 275 -10.54 14.19 -8.59
CA GLU A 275 -11.33 15.12 -7.79
C GLU A 275 -10.47 16.22 -7.18
N TYR A 276 -9.31 15.82 -6.67
CA TYR A 276 -8.30 16.71 -6.15
C TYR A 276 -7.80 17.70 -7.22
N ILE A 277 -7.42 17.22 -8.41
CA ILE A 277 -6.85 18.12 -9.42
C ILE A 277 -7.88 19.09 -9.98
N ASN A 278 -9.17 18.71 -10.03
CA ASN A 278 -10.26 19.61 -10.36
C ASN A 278 -10.37 20.76 -9.34
N ALA A 279 -10.34 20.42 -8.04
CA ALA A 279 -10.35 21.40 -6.96
C ALA A 279 -9.14 22.35 -7.02
N VAL A 280 -7.94 21.82 -7.22
CA VAL A 280 -6.71 22.63 -7.34
C VAL A 280 -6.82 23.62 -8.50
N LYS A 281 -7.28 23.18 -9.67
CA LYS A 281 -7.48 24.07 -10.84
C LYS A 281 -8.45 25.20 -10.52
N GLU A 282 -9.57 24.89 -9.87
CA GLU A 282 -10.57 25.90 -9.51
C GLU A 282 -10.06 26.86 -8.43
N PHE A 283 -9.29 26.37 -7.45
CA PHE A 283 -8.65 27.22 -6.43
C PHE A 283 -7.66 28.20 -7.07
N LEU A 284 -6.85 27.76 -8.04
CA LEU A 284 -5.93 28.63 -8.77
C LEU A 284 -6.69 29.70 -9.57
N LYS A 285 -7.74 29.31 -10.27
CA LYS A 285 -8.60 30.22 -11.05
C LYS A 285 -9.26 31.28 -10.15
N ARG A 286 -9.74 30.90 -8.97
CA ARG A 286 -10.37 31.79 -7.99
C ARG A 286 -9.37 32.49 -7.05
N LYS A 287 -8.07 32.23 -7.21
CA LYS A 287 -6.97 32.77 -6.37
C LYS A 287 -7.16 32.48 -4.87
N ILE A 288 -7.75 31.34 -4.53
CA ILE A 288 -7.90 30.89 -3.14
C ILE A 288 -6.50 30.58 -2.60
N PRO A 289 -6.10 31.08 -1.42
CA PRO A 289 -4.81 30.72 -0.82
C PRO A 289 -4.82 29.29 -0.26
N PHE A 290 -3.99 28.39 -0.80
CA PHE A 290 -3.93 26.99 -0.33
C PHE A 290 -2.52 26.37 -0.37
N ARG A 291 -2.34 25.29 0.39
CA ARG A 291 -1.25 24.32 0.30
C ARG A 291 -1.75 23.02 -0.32
N ALA A 292 -0.90 22.40 -1.12
CA ALA A 292 -1.22 21.20 -1.87
C ALA A 292 0.01 20.27 -1.84
N PRO A 293 0.29 19.62 -0.70
CA PRO A 293 1.50 18.81 -0.50
C PRO A 293 1.63 17.68 -1.52
N ASP A 294 0.52 17.10 -1.96
CA ASP A 294 0.51 15.99 -2.92
C ASP A 294 0.64 16.43 -4.38
N LEU A 295 0.59 17.72 -4.68
CA LEU A 295 0.47 18.21 -6.06
C LEU A 295 1.57 17.68 -6.98
N ILE A 296 2.81 17.61 -6.49
CA ILE A 296 3.94 17.11 -7.29
C ILE A 296 3.71 15.64 -7.68
N ASN A 297 3.26 14.81 -6.73
CA ASN A 297 3.01 13.40 -6.98
C ASN A 297 1.76 13.21 -7.85
N VAL A 298 0.71 14.00 -7.64
CA VAL A 298 -0.47 14.05 -8.52
C VAL A 298 -0.10 14.41 -9.96
N LEU A 299 0.73 15.43 -10.16
CA LEU A 299 1.17 15.83 -11.51
C LEU A 299 2.04 14.74 -12.16
N LYS A 300 2.92 14.08 -11.40
CA LYS A 300 3.66 12.91 -11.87
C LYS A 300 2.72 11.75 -12.22
N TYR A 301 1.67 11.52 -11.43
CA TYR A 301 0.65 10.49 -11.69
C TYR A 301 -0.06 10.78 -13.02
N LEU A 302 -0.60 11.99 -13.18
CA LEU A 302 -1.38 12.40 -14.36
C LEU A 302 -0.54 12.41 -15.65
N THR A 303 0.75 12.71 -15.56
CA THR A 303 1.70 12.64 -16.69
C THR A 303 2.29 11.24 -16.91
N GLY A 304 1.98 10.29 -16.03
CA GLY A 304 2.53 8.93 -16.04
C GLY A 304 4.04 8.84 -15.72
N GLU A 305 4.64 9.91 -15.20
CA GLU A 305 6.05 9.95 -14.78
C GLU A 305 6.26 9.48 -13.34
N LEU A 306 5.18 9.27 -12.57
CA LEU A 306 5.25 8.68 -11.25
C LEU A 306 5.83 7.26 -11.36
N VAL A 307 6.80 6.97 -10.50
CA VAL A 307 7.31 5.61 -10.33
C VAL A 307 6.38 4.91 -9.34
N VAL A 308 5.84 3.78 -9.76
CA VAL A 308 4.90 2.96 -8.99
C VAL A 308 5.46 1.55 -8.83
N LYS A 309 5.04 0.86 -7.77
CA LYS A 309 5.46 -0.51 -7.51
C LYS A 309 4.65 -1.51 -8.34
N VAL A 310 5.27 -2.64 -8.63
CA VAL A 310 4.72 -3.80 -9.33
C VAL A 310 4.73 -4.98 -8.36
N ASN A 311 3.58 -5.65 -8.21
CA ASN A 311 3.28 -6.68 -7.23
C ASN A 311 3.43 -6.22 -5.77
N ASP A 312 3.34 -4.92 -5.50
CA ASP A 312 3.31 -4.34 -4.15
C ASP A 312 2.52 -3.02 -4.16
N TYR A 313 2.13 -2.53 -2.97
CA TYR A 313 1.47 -1.24 -2.81
C TYR A 313 2.45 -0.08 -3.02
N SER A 314 2.04 0.88 -3.83
CA SER A 314 2.81 2.11 -4.07
C SER A 314 2.68 3.07 -2.88
N ASP A 315 3.70 3.89 -2.65
CA ASP A 315 3.64 4.91 -1.58
C ASP A 315 2.60 6.01 -1.87
N PHE A 316 2.32 6.23 -3.15
CA PHE A 316 1.29 7.16 -3.63
C PHE A 316 0.74 6.72 -4.99
N PRO A 317 -0.60 6.74 -5.20
CA PRO A 317 -1.62 6.66 -4.15
C PRO A 317 -1.42 5.39 -3.31
N ARG A 318 -1.73 5.43 -2.02
CA ARG A 318 -1.38 4.34 -1.07
C ARG A 318 -2.02 3.01 -1.44
N HIS A 319 -3.21 3.05 -2.04
CA HIS A 319 -3.95 1.84 -2.41
C HIS A 319 -3.73 1.41 -3.86
N LEU A 320 -2.76 2.03 -4.56
CA LEU A 320 -2.40 1.61 -5.92
C LEU A 320 -1.51 0.36 -5.87
N PHE A 321 -2.09 -0.76 -6.30
CA PHE A 321 -1.39 -2.03 -6.48
C PHE A 321 -1.41 -2.41 -7.97
N ILE A 322 -0.23 -2.50 -8.59
CA ILE A 322 -0.11 -2.89 -10.02
C ILE A 322 0.39 -4.33 -10.09
N PHE A 323 -0.36 -5.22 -10.73
CA PHE A 323 0.10 -6.57 -11.04
C PHE A 323 1.08 -6.56 -12.22
N TYR A 324 2.05 -7.47 -12.20
CA TYR A 324 2.96 -7.67 -13.33
C TYR A 324 2.26 -7.88 -14.69
N SER A 325 1.06 -8.48 -14.69
CA SER A 325 0.25 -8.68 -15.90
C SER A 325 -0.22 -7.37 -16.54
N GLU A 326 -0.46 -6.33 -15.72
CA GLU A 326 -0.99 -5.04 -16.15
C GLU A 326 0.07 -4.14 -16.78
N VAL A 327 1.36 -4.44 -16.56
CA VAL A 327 2.44 -3.68 -17.18
C VAL A 327 2.55 -4.05 -18.66
N GLU A 328 2.26 -3.09 -19.54
CA GLU A 328 2.35 -3.26 -21.00
C GLU A 328 3.81 -3.50 -21.42
N ASN A 329 4.72 -2.61 -20.99
CA ASN A 329 6.14 -2.70 -21.34
C ASN A 329 6.98 -3.30 -20.21
N LYS A 330 6.93 -4.63 -20.09
CA LYS A 330 7.65 -5.41 -19.06
C LYS A 330 9.17 -5.20 -19.03
N LYS A 331 9.78 -4.75 -20.15
CA LYS A 331 11.23 -4.45 -20.22
C LYS A 331 11.61 -3.18 -19.46
N LYS A 332 10.63 -2.34 -19.10
CA LYS A 332 10.84 -1.09 -18.36
C LYS A 332 10.73 -1.25 -16.84
N ILE A 333 10.37 -2.45 -16.37
CA ILE A 333 10.34 -2.75 -14.94
C ILE A 333 11.77 -2.88 -14.44
N LYS A 334 12.12 -2.09 -13.42
CA LYS A 334 13.32 -2.27 -12.63
C LYS A 334 12.96 -3.21 -11.48
N TRP A 335 13.47 -4.43 -11.53
CA TRP A 335 13.23 -5.42 -10.49
C TRP A 335 14.07 -5.13 -9.25
N GLU A 336 13.51 -5.37 -8.07
CA GLU A 336 14.30 -5.46 -6.86
C GLU A 336 15.28 -6.64 -6.96
N GLU A 337 16.46 -6.45 -6.39
CA GLU A 337 17.41 -7.54 -6.27
C GLU A 337 16.89 -8.58 -5.29
N VAL A 338 17.24 -9.83 -5.57
CA VAL A 338 16.84 -10.96 -4.74
C VAL A 338 18.08 -11.34 -3.95
N GLU A 339 17.98 -11.23 -2.65
CA GLU A 339 18.97 -11.78 -1.73
C GLU A 339 18.66 -13.25 -1.45
N GLU A 340 19.63 -13.99 -0.93
CA GLU A 340 19.46 -15.35 -0.41
C GLU A 340 19.72 -15.33 1.09
N VAL A 341 18.97 -16.13 1.84
CA VAL A 341 19.22 -16.28 3.27
C VAL A 341 20.63 -16.79 3.55
N ASN A 342 21.25 -16.33 4.63
CA ASN A 342 22.56 -16.81 5.04
C ASN A 342 22.46 -18.22 5.64
N TYR A 343 23.04 -19.21 4.95
CA TYR A 343 23.08 -20.59 5.43
C TYR A 343 24.21 -20.83 6.44
N ARG A 344 23.95 -21.68 7.45
CA ARG A 344 24.91 -22.14 8.47
C ARG A 344 25.89 -23.19 7.94
N ARG A 345 26.48 -22.94 6.77
CA ARG A 345 27.45 -23.86 6.14
C ARG A 345 28.76 -23.82 6.95
N LYS A 346 29.38 -24.98 7.20
CA LYS A 346 30.77 -24.99 7.68
C LYS A 346 31.64 -24.42 6.57
N ARG A 347 32.46 -23.40 6.86
CA ARG A 347 33.53 -22.99 5.93
C ARG A 347 34.42 -24.21 5.75
N HIS A 348 34.44 -24.78 4.55
CA HIS A 348 35.52 -25.67 4.18
C HIS A 348 36.77 -24.78 4.05
N ASN A 349 37.64 -24.88 5.06
CA ASN A 349 38.99 -24.32 5.01
C ASN A 349 39.82 -25.03 3.95
#